data_AF-A0A257TMY2-F1
#
_entry.id   AF-A0A257TMY2-F1
#
_cell.length_a   1.000
_cell.length_b   1.000
_cell.length_c   1.000
_cell.angle_alpha   90.00
_cell.angle_beta   90.00
_cell.angle_gamma   90.00
#
_symmetry.space_group_name_H-M   'P 1'
#
loop_
_entity.id
_entity.type
_entity.pdbx_description
1 polymer ?
#
loop_
_entity_poly.entity_id
_entity_poly.type
_entity_poly.pdbx_seq_one_letter_code
_entity_poly.pdbx_strand_id
1 'polypeptide(L)'
;MLGVTSGDLFVPVLTYVFGEAQLDGKVAVVSSYRLRDEYYGLAPDAGLLHHRLVKESVHELGHAFGLLHCHNYLCVMHSSTGVEEIDIKTERLCTECRGKIGIVV
;
A
#
# COMPACT_ATOMS: atom_id res chain seq x y z
N MET A 1 12.41 7.43 1.83
CA MET A 1 12.00 7.45 3.26
C MET A 1 10.55 7.04 3.31
N LEU A 2 10.18 6.11 4.18
CA LEU A 2 8.79 5.75 4.41
C LEU A 2 8.40 6.20 5.83
N GLY A 3 7.43 7.11 5.93
CA GLY A 3 6.77 7.44 7.18
C GLY A 3 5.71 6.39 7.51
N VAL A 4 5.61 6.00 8.78
CA VAL A 4 4.54 5.12 9.26
C VAL A 4 3.80 5.86 10.35
N THR A 5 2.48 5.96 10.24
CA THR A 5 1.64 6.66 11.22
C THR A 5 0.49 5.78 11.71
N SER A 6 -0.01 6.09 12.90
CA SER A 6 -1.24 5.53 13.45
C SER A 6 -2.45 6.45 13.26
N GLY A 7 -2.26 7.67 12.77
CA GLY A 7 -3.33 8.61 12.45
C GLY A 7 -3.98 8.33 11.10
N ASP A 8 -5.26 8.65 10.98
CA ASP A 8 -6.00 8.50 9.72
C ASP A 8 -5.52 9.52 8.68
N LEU A 9 -5.46 9.12 7.42
CA LEU A 9 -4.96 9.95 6.31
C LEU A 9 -6.05 10.20 5.29
N PHE A 10 -6.02 11.38 4.67
CA PHE A 10 -6.90 11.74 3.56
C PHE A 10 -6.16 12.69 2.61
N VAL A 11 -6.67 12.81 1.39
CA VAL A 11 -6.26 13.81 0.40
C VAL A 11 -7.50 14.58 -0.05
N PRO A 12 -7.40 15.79 -0.62
CA PRO A 12 -8.58 16.62 -0.93
C PRO A 12 -9.67 15.94 -1.77
N VAL A 13 -9.31 14.91 -2.55
CA VAL A 13 -10.22 14.20 -3.47
C VAL A 13 -10.81 12.92 -2.85
N LEU A 14 -10.16 12.33 -1.85
CA LEU A 14 -10.56 11.03 -1.27
C LEU A 14 -10.81 11.18 0.22
N THR A 15 -11.92 10.61 0.69
CA THR A 15 -12.31 10.66 2.11
C THR A 15 -11.30 9.99 3.04
N TYR A 16 -10.48 9.08 2.52
CA TYR A 16 -9.30 8.53 3.16
C TYR A 16 -8.33 7.93 2.16
N VAL A 17 -7.11 7.65 2.61
CA VAL A 17 -6.12 6.83 1.91
C VAL A 17 -5.39 5.92 2.91
N PHE A 18 -4.88 4.79 2.44
CA PHE A 18 -4.01 3.93 3.25
C PHE A 18 -2.57 4.47 3.29
N GLY A 19 -2.15 5.16 2.25
CA GLY A 19 -0.86 5.82 2.13
C GLY A 19 -0.88 6.88 1.04
N GLU A 20 0.24 7.57 0.89
CA GLU A 20 0.49 8.48 -0.22
C GLU A 20 2.00 8.57 -0.47
N ALA A 21 2.38 8.75 -1.73
CA ALA A 21 3.76 8.84 -2.13
C ALA A 21 3.98 9.96 -3.15
N GLN A 22 5.16 10.57 -3.06
CA GLN A 22 5.65 11.38 -4.17
C GLN A 22 5.98 10.45 -5.33
N LEU A 23 5.25 10.55 -6.45
CA LEU A 23 5.57 9.80 -7.66
C LEU A 23 6.99 10.15 -8.14
N ASP A 24 7.84 9.13 -8.31
CA ASP A 24 9.26 9.28 -8.66
C ASP A 24 10.01 10.24 -7.70
N GLY A 25 9.68 10.15 -6.41
CA GLY A 25 10.15 11.03 -5.35
C GLY A 25 10.94 10.32 -4.25
N LYS A 26 11.13 11.01 -3.12
CA LYS A 26 11.98 10.51 -2.02
C LYS A 26 11.20 10.06 -0.81
N VAL A 27 9.91 10.37 -0.74
CA VAL A 27 9.11 10.23 0.47
C VAL A 27 7.76 9.58 0.13
N ALA A 28 7.39 8.64 0.99
CA ALA A 28 6.10 8.00 1.06
C ALA A 28 5.62 7.96 2.51
N VAL A 29 4.32 7.84 2.74
CA VAL A 29 3.72 7.62 4.05
C VAL A 29 2.66 6.52 3.96
N VAL A 30 2.59 5.67 4.98
CA VAL A 30 1.53 4.67 5.16
C VAL A 30 0.90 4.82 6.54
N SER A 31 -0.42 4.66 6.61
CA SER A 31 -1.18 4.64 7.85
C SER A 31 -1.62 3.24 8.21
N SER A 32 -1.38 2.89 9.47
CA SER A 32 -1.94 1.68 10.08
C SER A 32 -3.38 1.85 10.54
N TYR A 33 -3.96 3.06 10.47
CA TYR A 33 -5.26 3.38 11.08
C TYR A 33 -6.39 2.51 10.58
N ARG A 34 -6.54 2.40 9.25
CA ARG A 34 -7.57 1.60 8.60
C ARG A 34 -7.10 0.19 8.22
N LEU A 35 -5.88 -0.20 8.58
CA LEU A 35 -5.36 -1.56 8.36
C LEU A 35 -5.68 -2.50 9.53
N ARG A 36 -6.04 -1.92 10.68
CA ARG A 36 -6.41 -2.61 11.92
C ARG A 36 -7.83 -3.18 11.83
N ASP A 37 -7.97 -4.45 12.16
CA ASP A 37 -9.27 -5.13 12.25
C ASP A 37 -10.19 -4.46 13.29
N GLU A 38 -9.61 -3.86 14.33
CA GLU A 38 -10.34 -3.13 15.36
C GLU A 38 -11.11 -1.94 14.80
N TYR A 39 -10.64 -1.31 13.70
CA TYR A 39 -11.38 -0.25 13.01
C TYR A 39 -12.72 -0.74 12.46
N TYR A 40 -12.79 -2.02 12.12
CA TYR A 40 -13.97 -2.69 11.56
C TYR A 40 -14.79 -3.44 12.63
N GLY A 41 -14.47 -3.27 13.92
CA GLY A 41 -15.15 -3.94 15.02
C GLY A 41 -14.77 -5.43 15.19
N LEU A 42 -13.69 -5.86 14.56
CA LEU A 42 -13.15 -7.21 14.67
C LEU A 42 -12.09 -7.30 15.78
N ALA A 43 -11.76 -8.53 16.18
CA ALA A 43 -10.69 -8.77 17.15
C ALA A 43 -9.33 -8.40 16.54
N PRO A 44 -8.35 -7.93 17.34
CA PRO A 44 -7.03 -7.58 16.84
C PRO A 44 -6.32 -8.81 16.25
N ASP A 45 -5.81 -8.67 15.02
CA ASP A 45 -4.91 -9.62 14.39
C ASP A 45 -3.60 -8.91 14.00
N ALA A 46 -2.58 -9.08 14.83
CA ALA A 46 -1.26 -8.47 14.61
C ALA A 46 -0.56 -9.02 13.36
N GLY A 47 -0.82 -10.28 12.99
CA GLY A 47 -0.25 -10.89 11.80
C GLY A 47 -0.83 -10.27 10.55
N LEU A 48 -2.17 -10.16 10.50
CA LEU A 48 -2.88 -9.56 9.38
C LEU A 48 -2.56 -8.06 9.25
N LEU A 49 -2.50 -7.33 10.35
CA LEU A 49 -2.04 -5.93 10.37
C LEU A 49 -0.65 -5.79 9.76
N HIS A 50 0.30 -6.64 10.15
CA HIS A 50 1.65 -6.63 9.60
C HIS A 50 1.65 -6.91 8.09
N HIS A 51 0.90 -7.92 7.63
CA HIS A 51 0.79 -8.23 6.20
C HIS A 51 0.22 -7.06 5.38
N ARG A 52 -0.86 -6.43 5.86
CA ARG A 52 -1.45 -5.26 5.20
C ARG A 52 -0.48 -4.09 5.18
N LEU A 53 0.21 -3.83 6.29
CA LEU A 53 1.21 -2.76 6.37
C LEU A 53 2.37 -2.98 5.40
N VAL A 54 2.85 -4.22 5.25
CA VAL A 54 3.88 -4.56 4.26
C VAL A 54 3.38 -4.29 2.84
N LYS A 55 2.17 -4.76 2.48
CA LYS A 55 1.60 -4.54 1.14
C LYS A 55 1.50 -3.06 0.80
N GLU A 56 0.93 -2.25 1.68
CA GLU A 56 0.79 -0.81 1.44
C GLU A 56 2.14 -0.09 1.47
N SER A 57 3.07 -0.50 2.33
CA SER A 57 4.44 0.04 2.33
C SER A 57 5.14 -0.19 0.99
N VAL A 58 5.02 -1.41 0.42
CA VAL A 58 5.61 -1.74 -0.88
C VAL A 58 4.90 -0.98 -2.01
N HIS A 59 3.58 -0.80 -1.92
CA HIS A 59 2.80 -0.01 -2.87
C HIS A 59 3.29 1.44 -2.93
N GLU A 60 3.35 2.11 -1.78
CA GLU A 60 3.77 3.52 -1.73
C GLU A 60 5.24 3.71 -2.07
N LEU A 61 6.12 2.78 -1.69
CA LEU A 61 7.50 2.79 -2.15
C LEU A 61 7.58 2.57 -3.66
N GLY A 62 6.72 1.73 -4.23
CA GLY A 62 6.63 1.55 -5.68
C GLY A 62 6.32 2.87 -6.40
N HIS A 63 5.38 3.65 -5.89
CA HIS A 63 5.12 5.01 -6.37
C HIS A 63 6.34 5.93 -6.22
N ALA A 64 7.03 5.89 -5.07
CA ALA A 64 8.28 6.62 -4.89
C ALA A 64 9.39 6.22 -5.89
N PHE A 65 9.36 4.99 -6.40
CA PHE A 65 10.24 4.51 -7.48
C PHE A 65 9.68 4.73 -8.89
N GLY A 66 8.61 5.53 -9.04
CA GLY A 66 8.05 5.91 -10.33
C GLY A 66 7.05 4.92 -10.92
N LEU A 67 6.61 3.90 -10.18
CA LEU A 67 5.56 3.01 -10.63
C LEU A 67 4.19 3.70 -10.57
N LEU A 68 3.37 3.46 -11.58
CA LEU A 68 1.94 3.78 -11.57
C LEU A 68 1.13 2.56 -11.16
N HIS A 69 -0.17 2.76 -10.88
CA HIS A 69 -1.09 1.67 -10.60
C HIS A 69 -1.06 0.58 -11.68
N CYS A 70 -1.17 -0.67 -11.25
CA CYS A 70 -1.15 -1.85 -12.10
C CYS A 70 -2.56 -2.44 -12.25
N HIS A 71 -2.90 -2.87 -13.46
CA HIS A 71 -4.17 -3.54 -13.75
C HIS A 71 -4.21 -5.00 -13.26
N ASN A 72 -3.06 -5.59 -12.94
CA ASN A 72 -3.00 -6.94 -12.37
C ASN A 72 -3.41 -6.88 -10.89
N TYR A 73 -4.59 -7.42 -10.57
CA TYR A 73 -5.15 -7.43 -9.22
C TYR A 73 -4.32 -8.18 -8.17
N LEU A 74 -3.40 -9.05 -8.59
CA LEU A 74 -2.47 -9.74 -7.68
C LEU A 74 -1.16 -8.96 -7.46
N CYS A 75 -0.89 -7.91 -8.24
CA CYS A 75 0.29 -7.07 -8.06
C CYS A 75 0.10 -6.13 -6.86
N VAL A 76 1.15 -5.94 -6.07
CA VAL A 76 1.13 -4.97 -4.97
C VAL A 76 0.84 -3.53 -5.42
N MET A 77 1.15 -3.18 -6.67
CA MET A 77 0.81 -1.89 -7.29
C MET A 77 -0.66 -1.78 -7.75
N HIS A 78 -1.50 -2.77 -7.50
CA HIS A 78 -2.94 -2.59 -7.69
C HIS A 78 -3.47 -1.60 -6.65
N SER A 79 -4.22 -0.59 -7.11
CA SER A 79 -4.89 0.37 -6.23
C SER A 79 -5.91 -0.35 -5.37
N SER A 80 -5.98 -0.02 -4.09
CA SER A 80 -6.95 -0.59 -3.16
C SER A 80 -7.82 0.50 -2.55
N THR A 81 -9.14 0.36 -2.66
CA THR A 81 -10.10 1.26 -2.02
C THR A 81 -10.61 0.70 -0.70
N GLY A 82 -10.60 -0.62 -0.53
CA GLY A 82 -10.95 -1.33 0.70
C GLY A 82 -9.81 -2.19 1.23
N VAL A 83 -9.90 -2.56 2.52
CA VAL A 83 -8.92 -3.45 3.15
C VAL A 83 -9.00 -4.88 2.60
N GLU A 84 -10.18 -5.28 2.13
CA GLU A 84 -10.45 -6.55 1.49
C GLU A 84 -9.67 -6.69 0.16
N GLU A 85 -9.51 -5.59 -0.58
CA GLU A 85 -8.71 -5.57 -1.81
C GLU A 85 -7.20 -5.68 -1.50
N ILE A 86 -6.76 -5.10 -0.38
CA ILE A 86 -5.39 -5.29 0.12
C ILE A 86 -5.17 -6.77 0.46
N ASP A 87 -6.15 -7.42 1.09
CA ASP A 87 -6.05 -8.83 1.47
C ASP A 87 -5.95 -9.75 0.25
N ILE A 88 -6.61 -9.41 -0.87
CA ILE A 88 -6.56 -10.17 -2.13
C ILE A 88 -5.20 -10.05 -2.83
N LYS A 89 -4.62 -8.84 -2.92
CA LYS A 89 -3.36 -8.65 -3.67
C LYS A 89 -2.18 -9.31 -2.97
N THR A 90 -1.15 -9.67 -3.72
CA THR A 90 0.11 -10.15 -3.13
C THR A 90 0.98 -8.98 -2.66
N GLU A 91 1.96 -9.26 -1.80
CA GLU A 91 3.01 -8.28 -1.43
C GLU A 91 4.07 -8.07 -2.53
N ARG A 92 3.94 -8.76 -3.67
CA ARG A 92 4.96 -8.81 -4.72
C ARG A 92 4.60 -7.92 -5.90
N LEU A 93 5.64 -7.30 -6.47
CA LEU A 93 5.56 -6.68 -7.78
C LEU A 93 5.43 -7.75 -8.86
N CYS A 94 4.52 -7.54 -9.82
CA CYS A 94 4.45 -8.38 -11.01
C CYS A 94 5.71 -8.22 -11.89
N THR A 95 5.91 -9.11 -12.86
CA THR A 95 7.08 -9.07 -13.76
C THR A 95 7.21 -7.74 -14.50
N GLU A 96 6.10 -7.12 -14.93
CA GLU A 96 6.14 -5.82 -15.60
C GLU A 96 6.60 -4.69 -14.67
N CYS A 97 6.04 -4.61 -13.45
CA CYS A 97 6.43 -3.57 -12.48
C CYS A 97 7.88 -3.73 -12.05
N ARG A 98 8.33 -4.98 -11.83
CA ARG A 98 9.73 -5.31 -11.55
C ARG A 98 10.68 -4.84 -12.67
N GLY A 99 10.31 -5.09 -13.93
CA GLY A 99 11.08 -4.64 -15.09
C GLY A 99 11.22 -3.12 -15.18
N LYS A 100 10.16 -2.37 -14.81
CA LYS A 100 10.17 -0.90 -14.83
C LYS A 100 11.16 -0.27 -13.84
N ILE A 101 11.46 -0.94 -12.72
CA ILE A 101 12.39 -0.46 -11.69
C ILE A 101 13.70 -1.26 -11.64
N GLY A 102 13.98 -2.06 -12.68
CA GLY A 102 15.25 -2.79 -12.81
C GLY A 102 15.46 -3.93 -11.81
N ILE A 103 14.40 -4.42 -11.15
CA ILE A 103 14.48 -5.57 -10.24
C ILE A 103 14.20 -6.84 -11.06
N VAL A 104 15.21 -7.38 -11.74
CA VAL A 104 15.10 -8.66 -12.44
C VAL A 104 15.71 -9.73 -11.54
N VAL A 105 14.89 -10.70 -11.10
CA VAL A 105 15.36 -11.96 -10.51
C VAL A 105 15.32 -13.02 -11.60
#